data_AF-A0A3M7KMM2-F1
#
_entry.id   AF-A0A3M7KMM2-F1
#
_cell.length_a   1.000
_cell.length_b   1.000
_cell.length_c   1.000
_cell.angle_alpha   90.00
_cell.angle_beta   90.00
_cell.angle_gamma   90.00
#
_symmetry.space_group_name_H-M   'P 1'
#
loop_
_entity.id
_entity.type
_entity.pdbx_description
1 polymer ?
#
loop_
_entity_poly.entity_id
_entity_poly.type
_entity_poly.pdbx_seq_one_letter_code
_entity_poly.pdbx_strand_id
1 'polypeptide(L)'
;MDLFLVILAAFFMLLGIIGSFLPILPGPLTSWFGLLILHLTDAVPMNWTILIITLFFALVIWLLDYIIPAIGTKKFGGSKAGMIGTTLGLIIGLIFLGPFGIIVGPFAGAYIGELLNKSDSKTALKAAFGSFLGFLTSTFIKFIVAIIYLGLYIGKVWDYRSELF
;
A
#
# COMPACT_ATOMS: atom_id res chain seq x y z
N MET A 1 22.45 6.23 -20.36
CA MET A 1 21.22 6.90 -19.87
C MET A 1 20.31 5.86 -19.21
N ASP A 2 20.27 4.65 -19.77
CA ASP A 2 19.43 3.54 -19.32
C ASP A 2 19.76 3.04 -17.92
N LEU A 3 21.05 2.93 -17.55
CA LEU A 3 21.44 2.55 -16.19
C LEU A 3 20.85 3.47 -15.11
N PHE A 4 20.81 4.79 -15.36
CA PHE A 4 20.21 5.74 -14.43
C PHE A 4 18.71 5.52 -14.29
N LEU A 5 18.01 5.31 -15.42
CA LEU A 5 16.57 5.02 -15.43
C LEU A 5 16.25 3.68 -14.74
N VAL A 6 17.08 2.66 -14.91
CA VAL A 6 16.96 1.37 -14.21
C VAL A 6 17.09 1.56 -12.70
N ILE A 7 18.10 2.28 -12.23
CA ILE A 7 18.28 2.56 -10.79
C ILE A 7 17.11 3.38 -10.24
N LEU A 8 16.66 4.39 -10.99
CA LEU A 8 15.53 5.22 -10.60
C LEU A 8 14.22 4.41 -10.56
N ALA A 9 13.99 3.55 -11.54
CA ALA A 9 12.86 2.62 -11.57
C ALA A 9 12.90 1.69 -10.35
N ALA A 10 14.04 1.05 -10.07
CA ALA A 10 14.22 0.20 -8.88
C ALA A 10 13.90 0.94 -7.58
N PHE A 11 14.33 2.19 -7.46
CA PHE A 11 14.00 3.03 -6.31
C PHE A 11 12.48 3.21 -6.14
N PHE A 12 11.75 3.51 -7.23
CA PHE A 12 10.28 3.59 -7.19
C PHE A 12 9.61 2.24 -6.87
N MET A 13 10.16 1.12 -7.34
CA MET A 13 9.65 -0.21 -6.98
C MET A 13 9.77 -0.47 -5.48
N LEU A 14 10.94 -0.20 -4.90
CA LEU A 14 11.18 -0.38 -3.47
C LEU A 14 10.32 0.59 -2.64
N LEU A 15 10.21 1.85 -3.07
CA LEU A 15 9.31 2.82 -2.44
C LEU A 15 7.85 2.39 -2.51
N GLY A 16 7.41 1.72 -3.57
CA GLY A 16 6.04 1.21 -3.68
C GLY A 16 5.76 0.03 -2.76
N ILE A 17 6.76 -0.84 -2.53
CA ILE A 17 6.67 -1.91 -1.52
C ILE A 17 6.56 -1.30 -0.11
N ILE A 18 7.43 -0.34 0.22
CA ILE A 18 7.39 0.36 1.51
C ILE A 18 6.07 1.14 1.65
N GLY A 19 5.67 1.84 0.59
CA GLY A 19 4.42 2.58 0.48
C GLY A 19 3.18 1.70 0.57
N SER A 20 3.29 0.38 0.40
CA SER A 20 2.14 -0.51 0.61
C SER A 20 1.72 -0.56 2.08
N PHE A 21 2.65 -0.36 3.01
CA PHE A 21 2.42 -0.31 4.46
C PHE A 21 2.19 1.11 5.01
N LEU A 22 2.66 2.12 4.29
CA LEU A 22 2.56 3.52 4.70
C LEU A 22 1.29 4.16 4.11
N PRO A 23 0.49 4.88 4.91
CA PRO A 23 -0.74 5.49 4.43
C PRO A 23 -0.51 6.70 3.50
N ILE A 24 0.72 7.23 3.48
CA ILE A 24 1.08 8.46 2.77
C ILE A 24 1.32 8.20 1.27
N LEU A 25 1.79 7.00 0.93
CA LEU A 25 2.19 6.65 -0.43
C LEU A 25 1.27 5.56 -0.98
N PRO A 26 0.64 5.75 -2.15
CA PRO A 26 -0.14 4.70 -2.78
C PRO A 26 0.79 3.63 -3.36
N GLY A 27 1.14 2.60 -2.56
CA GLY A 27 2.15 1.59 -2.90
C GLY A 27 2.12 1.02 -4.33
N PRO A 28 0.96 0.51 -4.82
CA PRO A 28 0.85 0.01 -6.19
C PRO A 28 1.06 1.09 -7.27
N LEU A 29 0.59 2.32 -7.05
CA LEU A 29 0.79 3.43 -8.00
C LEU A 29 2.26 3.87 -8.03
N THR A 30 2.92 3.93 -6.88
CA THR A 30 4.36 4.23 -6.79
C THR A 30 5.19 3.17 -7.52
N SER A 31 4.84 1.89 -7.34
CA SER A 31 5.48 0.78 -8.07
C SER A 31 5.23 0.88 -9.58
N TRP A 32 4.03 1.30 -9.99
CA TRP A 32 3.71 1.50 -11.40
C TRP A 32 4.57 2.58 -12.07
N PHE A 33 4.87 3.68 -11.38
CA PHE A 33 5.82 4.67 -11.90
C PHE A 33 7.21 4.07 -12.14
N GLY A 34 7.66 3.13 -11.31
CA GLY A 34 8.90 2.38 -11.56
C GLY A 34 8.84 1.58 -12.87
N LEU A 35 7.72 0.89 -13.14
CA LEU A 35 7.51 0.18 -14.40
C LEU A 35 7.46 1.14 -15.60
N LEU A 36 6.83 2.30 -15.46
CA LEU A 36 6.80 3.33 -16.51
C LEU A 36 8.21 3.83 -16.83
N ILE A 37 9.00 4.16 -15.80
CA ILE A 37 10.38 4.62 -15.96
C ILE A 37 11.24 3.56 -16.66
N LEU A 38 11.04 2.27 -16.37
CA LEU A 38 11.74 1.20 -17.07
C LEU A 38 11.42 1.17 -18.57
N HIS A 39 10.15 1.35 -18.96
CA HIS A 39 9.73 1.38 -20.38
C HIS A 39 10.14 2.67 -21.12
N LEU A 40 10.68 3.67 -20.41
CA LEU A 40 11.28 4.86 -21.02
C LEU A 40 12.77 4.66 -21.38
N THR A 41 13.36 3.50 -21.06
CA THR A 41 14.70 3.14 -21.54
C THR A 41 14.68 2.83 -23.04
N ASP A 42 15.80 3.07 -23.72
CA ASP A 42 15.89 2.82 -25.16
C ASP A 42 15.90 1.31 -25.48
N ALA A 43 16.31 0.48 -24.50
CA ALA A 43 16.38 -0.97 -24.60
C ALA A 43 15.01 -1.68 -24.44
N VAL A 44 14.12 -1.15 -23.60
CA VAL A 44 12.84 -1.82 -23.31
C VAL A 44 11.75 -1.23 -24.22
N PRO A 45 11.16 -2.03 -25.14
CA PRO A 45 10.14 -1.52 -26.04
C PRO A 45 8.89 -1.08 -25.28
N MET A 46 8.38 0.10 -25.62
CA MET A 46 7.20 0.69 -25.01
C MET A 46 5.95 -0.16 -25.30
N ASN A 47 5.45 -0.85 -24.26
CA ASN A 47 4.25 -1.68 -24.33
C ASN A 47 3.09 -1.02 -23.58
N TRP A 48 2.32 -0.20 -24.30
CA TRP A 48 1.17 0.49 -23.75
C TRP A 48 0.11 -0.44 -23.16
N THR A 49 -0.05 -1.65 -23.70
CA THR A 49 -1.01 -2.63 -23.20
C THR A 49 -0.67 -3.06 -21.77
N ILE A 50 0.59 -3.42 -21.50
CA ILE A 50 1.03 -3.80 -20.15
C ILE A 50 0.92 -2.61 -19.20
N LEU A 51 1.34 -1.41 -19.63
CA LEU A 51 1.30 -0.20 -18.81
C LEU A 51 -0.14 0.19 -18.44
N ILE A 52 -1.09 0.12 -19.37
CA ILE A 52 -2.50 0.44 -19.12
C ILE A 52 -3.14 -0.59 -18.21
N ILE A 53 -2.91 -1.89 -18.44
CA ILE A 53 -3.46 -2.97 -17.60
C ILE A 53 -2.94 -2.82 -16.17
N THR A 54 -1.63 -2.64 -16.00
CA THR A 54 -1.03 -2.45 -14.67
C THR A 54 -1.52 -1.15 -14.02
N LEU A 55 -1.66 -0.04 -14.76
CA LEU A 55 -2.23 1.19 -14.22
C LEU A 55 -3.66 0.98 -13.70
N PHE A 56 -4.48 0.28 -14.48
CA PHE A 56 -5.85 -0.05 -14.09
C PHE A 56 -5.89 -0.82 -12.77
N PHE A 57 -5.08 -1.88 -12.63
CA PHE A 57 -5.00 -2.63 -11.37
C PHE A 57 -4.49 -1.77 -10.20
N ALA A 58 -3.49 -0.93 -10.43
CA ALA A 58 -2.96 -0.03 -9.41
C ALA A 58 -4.05 0.94 -8.90
N LEU A 59 -4.85 1.51 -9.80
CA LEU A 59 -5.98 2.38 -9.46
C LEU A 59 -7.10 1.61 -8.72
N VAL A 60 -7.44 0.41 -9.18
CA VAL A 60 -8.45 -0.43 -8.51
C VAL A 60 -8.03 -0.74 -7.08
N ILE A 61 -6.77 -1.13 -6.87
CA ILE A 61 -6.27 -1.47 -5.52
C ILE A 61 -6.20 -0.23 -4.65
N TRP A 62 -5.78 0.91 -5.21
CA TRP A 62 -5.80 2.18 -4.50
C TRP A 62 -7.21 2.54 -4.02
N LEU A 63 -8.23 2.33 -4.86
CA LEU A 63 -9.62 2.55 -4.47
C LEU A 63 -10.10 1.53 -3.41
N LEU A 64 -9.78 0.25 -3.61
CA LEU A 64 -10.10 -0.82 -2.66
C LEU A 64 -9.47 -0.58 -1.29
N ASP A 65 -8.33 0.09 -1.22
CA ASP A 65 -7.68 0.40 0.04
C ASP A 65 -8.49 1.34 0.94
N TYR A 66 -9.28 2.24 0.37
CA TYR A 66 -10.18 3.06 1.18
C TYR A 66 -11.46 2.30 1.54
N ILE A 67 -11.90 1.39 0.67
CA ILE A 67 -13.17 0.67 0.80
C ILE A 67 -13.06 -0.48 1.80
N ILE A 68 -12.00 -1.30 1.73
CA ILE A 68 -11.84 -2.51 2.54
C ILE A 68 -11.80 -2.19 4.05
N PRO A 69 -10.99 -1.23 4.54
CA PRO A 69 -10.98 -0.84 5.95
C PRO A 69 -12.33 -0.25 6.39
N ALA A 70 -13.03 0.47 5.49
CA ALA A 70 -14.35 1.02 5.79
C ALA A 70 -15.42 -0.07 5.95
N ILE A 71 -15.41 -1.08 5.08
CA ILE A 71 -16.29 -2.25 5.21
C ILE A 71 -15.90 -3.06 6.46
N GLY A 72 -14.60 -3.27 6.70
CA GLY A 72 -14.09 -3.96 7.88
C GLY A 72 -14.55 -3.29 9.17
N THR A 73 -14.46 -1.96 9.24
CA THR A 73 -14.90 -1.22 10.44
C THR A 73 -16.42 -1.32 10.61
N LYS A 74 -17.21 -1.09 9.55
CA LYS A 74 -18.69 -1.18 9.62
C LYS A 74 -19.19 -2.57 9.99
N LYS A 75 -18.57 -3.64 9.46
CA LYS A 75 -18.98 -5.02 9.69
C LYS A 75 -18.84 -5.44 11.16
N PHE A 76 -17.90 -4.84 11.89
CA PHE A 76 -17.65 -5.13 13.30
C PHE A 76 -18.24 -4.05 14.24
N GLY A 77 -19.18 -3.24 13.75
CA GLY A 77 -19.90 -2.25 14.55
C GLY A 77 -19.12 -0.97 14.85
N GLY A 78 -18.01 -0.73 14.14
CA GLY A 78 -17.21 0.47 14.31
C GLY A 78 -17.75 1.69 13.56
N SER A 79 -17.36 2.86 14.04
CA SER A 79 -17.76 4.14 13.49
C SER A 79 -16.70 4.75 12.57
N LYS A 80 -16.97 5.94 12.03
CA LYS A 80 -15.94 6.74 11.35
C LYS A 80 -14.79 7.12 12.29
N ALA A 81 -15.05 7.26 13.59
CA ALA A 81 -14.02 7.60 14.57
C ALA A 81 -13.00 6.47 14.74
N GLY A 82 -13.46 5.21 14.74
CA GLY A 82 -12.57 4.04 14.71
C GLY A 82 -11.64 4.04 13.49
N MET A 83 -12.16 4.30 12.28
CA MET A 83 -11.32 4.40 11.07
C MET A 83 -10.28 5.51 11.15
N ILE A 84 -10.69 6.71 11.56
CA ILE A 84 -9.77 7.85 11.72
C ILE A 84 -8.72 7.54 12.78
N GLY A 85 -9.15 6.89 13.87
CA GLY A 85 -8.28 6.35 14.92
C GLY A 85 -7.25 5.38 14.36
N THR A 86 -7.64 4.45 13.49
CA THR A 86 -6.73 3.51 12.80
C THR A 86 -5.65 4.25 12.01
N THR A 87 -6.03 5.26 11.22
CA THR A 87 -5.09 6.03 10.40
C THR A 87 -4.15 6.89 11.26
N LEU A 88 -4.68 7.62 12.25
CA LEU A 88 -3.86 8.43 13.16
C LEU A 88 -2.96 7.55 14.03
N GLY A 89 -3.50 6.42 14.51
CA GLY A 89 -2.78 5.42 15.26
C GLY A 89 -1.62 4.82 14.47
N LEU A 90 -1.79 4.60 13.16
CA LEU A 90 -0.71 4.18 12.27
C LEU A 90 0.42 5.22 12.20
N ILE A 91 0.08 6.49 11.99
CA ILE A 91 1.06 7.59 11.90
C ILE A 91 1.83 7.73 13.22
N ILE A 92 1.12 7.82 14.34
CA ILE A 92 1.71 7.96 15.67
C ILE A 92 2.51 6.69 16.02
N GLY A 93 1.92 5.52 15.81
CA GLY A 93 2.55 4.24 16.06
C GLY A 93 3.87 4.09 15.30
N LEU A 94 3.91 4.49 14.02
CA LEU A 94 5.12 4.44 13.22
C LEU A 94 6.23 5.37 13.75
N ILE A 95 5.86 6.58 14.21
CA ILE A 95 6.83 7.56 14.75
C ILE A 95 7.44 7.06 16.07
N PHE A 96 6.63 6.49 16.96
CA PHE A 96 7.10 6.12 18.31
C PHE A 96 7.64 4.68 18.42
N LEU A 97 7.06 3.74 17.68
CA LEU A 97 7.38 2.30 17.77
C LEU A 97 8.05 1.75 16.49
N GLY A 98 8.28 2.60 15.49
CA GLY A 98 8.88 2.20 14.22
C GLY A 98 8.05 1.11 13.52
N PRO A 99 8.67 0.02 13.03
CA PRO A 99 7.97 -1.04 12.30
C PRO A 99 6.85 -1.72 13.10
N PHE A 100 7.01 -1.88 14.42
CA PHE A 100 5.98 -2.46 15.28
C PHE A 100 4.72 -1.58 15.36
N GLY A 101 4.88 -0.28 15.10
CA GLY A 101 3.80 0.69 15.00
C GLY A 101 2.77 0.40 13.91
N ILE A 102 3.13 -0.36 12.86
CA ILE A 102 2.22 -0.73 11.77
C ILE A 102 1.10 -1.66 12.26
N ILE A 103 1.36 -2.42 13.33
CA ILE A 103 0.39 -3.35 13.90
C ILE A 103 -0.27 -2.72 15.12
N VAL A 104 0.54 -2.28 16.08
CA VAL A 104 0.05 -1.79 17.38
C VAL A 104 -0.67 -0.45 17.22
N GLY A 105 -0.14 0.42 16.36
CA GLY A 105 -0.68 1.77 16.13
C GLY A 105 -2.13 1.77 15.65
N PRO A 106 -2.45 1.13 14.50
CA PRO A 106 -3.82 1.13 14.00
C PRO A 106 -4.81 0.48 14.96
N PHE A 107 -4.45 -0.62 15.62
CA PHE A 107 -5.33 -1.29 16.58
C PHE A 107 -5.62 -0.41 17.80
N ALA A 108 -4.59 0.14 18.43
CA ALA A 108 -4.73 1.02 19.59
C ALA A 108 -5.46 2.32 19.22
N GLY A 109 -5.13 2.91 18.07
CA GLY A 109 -5.78 4.11 17.57
C GLY A 109 -7.26 3.89 17.28
N ALA A 110 -7.63 2.77 16.65
CA ALA A 110 -9.02 2.41 16.41
C ALA A 110 -9.80 2.24 17.72
N TYR A 111 -9.19 1.57 18.72
CA TYR A 111 -9.81 1.36 20.02
C TYR A 111 -10.06 2.67 20.76
N ILE A 112 -9.05 3.54 20.83
CA ILE A 112 -9.16 4.86 21.46
C ILE A 112 -10.18 5.73 20.71
N GLY A 113 -10.12 5.76 19.37
CA GLY A 113 -11.05 6.52 18.54
C GLY A 113 -12.50 6.11 18.75
N GLU A 114 -12.76 4.82 18.93
CA GLU A 114 -14.10 4.30 19.16
C GLU A 114 -14.59 4.53 20.60
N LEU A 115 -13.70 4.45 21.61
CA LEU A 115 -14.04 4.84 22.99
C LEU A 115 -14.43 6.32 23.08
N LEU A 116 -13.71 7.20 22.37
CA LEU A 116 -14.03 8.63 22.30
C LEU A 116 -15.39 8.90 21.62
N ASN A 117 -15.85 7.99 20.77
CA ASN A 117 -17.16 8.05 20.12
C ASN A 117 -18.30 7.50 20.99
N LYS A 118 -18.08 7.37 22.31
CA LYS A 118 -19.06 6.89 23.31
C LYS A 118 -19.51 5.44 23.12
N SER A 119 -18.71 4.63 22.44
CA SER A 119 -18.95 3.19 22.34
C SER A 119 -18.54 2.49 23.64
N ASP A 120 -19.29 1.48 24.07
CA ASP A 120 -18.89 0.65 25.20
C ASP A 120 -17.60 -0.11 24.87
N SER A 121 -16.78 -0.42 25.89
CA SER A 121 -15.46 -1.04 25.70
C SER A 121 -15.52 -2.34 24.90
N LYS A 122 -16.59 -3.14 25.02
CA LYS A 122 -16.75 -4.38 24.22
C LYS A 122 -16.99 -4.07 22.74
N THR A 123 -17.84 -3.10 22.43
CA THR A 123 -18.08 -2.65 21.05
C THR A 123 -16.84 -1.98 20.46
N ALA A 124 -16.14 -1.14 21.23
CA ALA A 124 -14.91 -0.50 20.80
C ALA A 124 -13.81 -1.51 20.44
N LEU A 125 -13.67 -2.60 21.21
CA LEU A 125 -12.67 -3.64 20.95
C LEU A 125 -13.01 -4.46 19.70
N LYS A 126 -14.29 -4.80 19.49
CA LYS A 126 -14.75 -5.45 18.25
C LYS A 126 -14.53 -4.56 17.03
N ALA A 127 -14.91 -3.29 17.13
CA ALA A 127 -14.71 -2.30 16.08
C ALA A 127 -13.24 -2.11 15.73
N ALA A 128 -12.37 -1.99 16.74
CA ALA A 128 -10.93 -1.90 16.57
C ALA A 128 -10.35 -3.11 15.84
N PHE A 129 -10.81 -4.31 16.21
CA PHE A 129 -10.42 -5.55 15.52
C PHE A 129 -10.87 -5.56 14.05
N GLY A 130 -12.11 -5.13 13.77
CA GLY A 130 -12.62 -5.04 12.40
C GLY A 130 -11.89 -4.01 11.52
N SER A 131 -11.58 -2.84 12.09
CA SER A 131 -10.81 -1.81 11.39
C SER A 131 -9.38 -2.26 11.13
N PHE A 132 -8.74 -2.85 12.15
CA PHE A 132 -7.40 -3.42 12.04
C PHE A 132 -7.33 -4.54 10.99
N LEU A 133 -8.28 -5.48 11.00
CA LEU A 133 -8.31 -6.57 10.03
C LEU A 133 -8.57 -6.04 8.61
N GLY A 134 -9.43 -5.03 8.47
CA GLY A 134 -9.66 -4.35 7.19
C GLY A 134 -8.39 -3.66 6.66
N PHE A 135 -7.70 -2.91 7.51
CA PHE A 135 -6.41 -2.29 7.18
C PHE A 135 -5.33 -3.32 6.81
N LEU A 136 -5.22 -4.40 7.58
CA LEU A 136 -4.24 -5.45 7.31
C LEU A 136 -4.53 -6.15 5.99
N THR A 137 -5.80 -6.42 5.71
CA THR A 137 -6.24 -7.03 4.44
C THR A 137 -5.91 -6.12 3.25
N SER A 138 -6.21 -4.82 3.35
CA SER A 138 -5.94 -3.89 2.26
C SER A 138 -4.44 -3.71 2.03
N THR A 139 -3.67 -3.58 3.11
CA THR A 139 -2.19 -3.52 3.09
C THR A 139 -1.59 -4.77 2.44
N PHE A 140 -2.11 -5.95 2.79
CA PHE A 140 -1.62 -7.21 2.23
C PHE A 140 -1.88 -7.34 0.72
N ILE A 141 -3.07 -6.93 0.26
CA ILE A 141 -3.41 -6.92 -1.18
C ILE A 141 -2.48 -5.97 -1.94
N LYS A 142 -2.24 -4.76 -1.42
CA LYS A 142 -1.28 -3.82 -2.02
C LYS A 142 0.11 -4.41 -2.10
N PHE A 143 0.57 -5.02 -1.01
CA PHE A 143 1.91 -5.60 -0.93
C PHE A 143 2.10 -6.69 -1.98
N ILE A 144 1.14 -7.60 -2.12
CA ILE A 144 1.19 -8.64 -3.17
C ILE A 144 1.35 -8.01 -4.56
N VAL A 145 0.59 -6.96 -4.86
CA VAL A 145 0.65 -6.33 -6.18
C VAL A 145 1.96 -5.57 -6.39
N ALA A 146 2.48 -4.90 -5.37
CA ALA A 146 3.80 -4.29 -5.43
C ALA A 146 4.90 -5.34 -5.71
N ILE A 147 4.81 -6.53 -5.09
CA ILE A 147 5.70 -7.66 -5.36
C ILE A 147 5.53 -8.20 -6.79
N ILE A 148 4.30 -8.31 -7.30
CA ILE A 148 4.06 -8.71 -8.70
C ILE A 148 4.71 -7.71 -9.65
N TYR A 149 4.57 -6.41 -9.40
CA TYR A 149 5.18 -5.38 -10.23
C TYR A 149 6.71 -5.44 -10.14
N LEU A 150 7.27 -5.69 -8.95
CA LEU A 150 8.71 -5.94 -8.78
C LEU A 150 9.17 -7.14 -9.62
N GLY A 151 8.41 -8.24 -9.61
CA GLY A 151 8.68 -9.40 -10.45
C GLY A 151 8.68 -9.07 -11.94
N LEU A 152 7.70 -8.30 -12.42
CA LEU A 152 7.64 -7.83 -13.80
C LEU A 152 8.85 -6.94 -14.16
N TYR A 153 9.23 -6.04 -13.26
CA TYR A 153 10.40 -5.18 -13.40
C TYR A 153 11.68 -6.01 -13.52
N ILE A 154 11.92 -6.94 -12.59
CA ILE A 154 13.11 -7.80 -12.61
C ILE A 154 13.15 -8.65 -13.87
N GLY A 155 12.02 -9.24 -14.27
CA GLY A 155 11.92 -10.03 -15.50
C GLY A 155 12.31 -9.23 -16.74
N LYS A 156 11.78 -8.01 -16.88
CA LYS A 156 12.14 -7.12 -17.99
C LYS A 156 13.60 -6.69 -17.96
N VAL A 157 14.14 -6.34 -16.79
CA VAL A 157 15.57 -6.00 -16.67
C VAL A 157 16.45 -7.20 -17.07
N TRP A 158 16.05 -8.42 -16.72
CA TRP A 158 16.79 -9.63 -17.07
C TRP A 158 16.78 -9.96 -18.56
N ASP A 159 15.62 -9.80 -19.20
CA ASP A 159 15.44 -10.04 -20.64
C ASP A 159 16.30 -9.08 -21.49
N TYR A 160 16.32 -7.80 -21.11
CA TYR A 160 17.03 -6.74 -21.85
C TYR A 160 18.42 -6.40 -21.29
N ARG A 161 18.98 -7.26 -20.43
CA ARG A 161 20.22 -6.97 -19.70
C ARG A 161 21.42 -6.63 -20.59
N SER A 162 21.53 -7.20 -21.79
CA SER A 162 22.63 -6.96 -22.72
C SER A 162 22.54 -5.61 -23.44
N GLU A 163 21.36 -4.99 -23.42
CA GLU A 163 21.10 -3.67 -24.01
C GLU A 163 21.05 -2.58 -22.93
N LEU A 164 20.72 -2.96 -21.68
CA LEU A 164 20.66 -2.07 -20.52
C LEU A 164 22.02 -1.82 -19.84
N PHE A 165 22.96 -2.77 -19.94
CA PHE A 165 24.27 -2.76 -19.28
C PHE A 165 25.39 -3.09 -20.27
#